data_AF-A0A1I1SF14-F1
#
_entry.id   AF-A0A1I1SF14-F1
#
_cell.length_a   1.000
_cell.length_b   1.000
_cell.length_c   1.000
_cell.angle_alpha   90.00
_cell.angle_beta   90.00
_cell.angle_gamma   90.00
#
_symmetry.space_group_name_H-M   'P 1'
#
loop_
_entity.id
_entity.type
_entity.pdbx_description
1 polymer ?
#
loop_
_entity_poly.entity_id
_entity_poly.type
_entity_poly.pdbx_seq_one_letter_code
_entity_poly.pdbx_strand_id
1 'polypeptide(L)'
;MYEIEKGKVKTYLFQIGYRLMINKLNRRKKWRSLIPFLVPIQEKEFSQEDRLTVREAILKVPEDQRAVLILFYYHDMPQKEIAEVLDIPVGTVKSRLYHGIKKLKQLLEVDEIERKSL
;
A
#
# COMPACT_ATOMS: atom_id res chain seq x y z
N MET A 1 3.97 -12.34 36.59
CA MET A 1 4.13 -10.93 36.18
C MET A 1 4.45 -10.94 34.69
N TYR A 2 3.44 -10.73 33.83
CA TYR A 2 3.62 -10.74 32.37
C TYR A 2 3.44 -9.29 31.89
N GLU A 3 4.56 -8.65 31.56
CA GLU A 3 4.57 -7.29 31.06
C GLU A 3 4.21 -7.33 29.57
N ILE A 4 2.95 -7.02 29.27
CA ILE A 4 2.44 -7.04 27.90
C ILE A 4 3.00 -5.80 27.18
N GLU A 5 4.03 -6.01 26.34
CA GLU A 5 4.51 -5.00 25.40
C GLU A 5 3.36 -4.55 24.49
N LYS A 6 2.94 -3.28 24.68
CA LYS A 6 1.82 -2.62 23.99
C LYS A 6 1.89 -2.67 22.45
N GLY A 7 3.06 -2.98 21.87
CA GLY A 7 3.26 -3.21 20.44
C GLY A 7 2.64 -4.53 19.93
N LYS A 8 2.81 -5.63 20.67
CA LYS A 8 2.35 -6.97 20.23
C LYS A 8 0.83 -7.05 20.15
N VAL A 9 0.10 -6.51 21.13
CA VAL A 9 -1.37 -6.58 21.17
C VAL A 9 -2.01 -5.79 20.02
N LYS A 10 -1.45 -4.64 19.66
CA LYS A 10 -1.93 -3.87 18.51
C LYS A 10 -1.70 -4.64 17.21
N THR A 11 -0.54 -5.27 17.03
CA THR A 11 -0.25 -6.14 15.88
C THR A 11 -1.22 -7.32 15.80
N TYR A 12 -1.49 -8.02 16.90
CA TYR A 12 -2.44 -9.15 16.92
C TYR A 12 -3.89 -8.70 16.68
N LEU A 13 -4.32 -7.55 17.20
CA LEU A 13 -5.64 -6.98 16.93
C LEU A 13 -5.78 -6.56 15.47
N PHE A 14 -4.75 -5.95 14.88
CA PHE A 14 -4.73 -5.61 13.45
C PHE A 14 -4.68 -6.87 12.58
N GLN A 15 -3.97 -7.91 12.98
CA GLN A 15 -3.88 -9.18 12.25
C GLN A 15 -5.22 -9.93 12.28
N ILE A 16 -5.88 -10.01 13.44
CA ILE A 16 -7.21 -10.59 13.57
C ILE A 16 -8.23 -9.73 12.81
N GLY A 17 -8.17 -8.41 12.96
CA GLY A 17 -9.01 -7.46 12.24
C GLY A 17 -8.86 -7.55 10.72
N TYR A 18 -7.62 -7.60 10.22
CA TYR A 18 -7.30 -7.75 8.80
C TYR A 18 -7.71 -9.11 8.25
N ARG A 19 -7.45 -10.20 8.97
CA ARG A 19 -7.87 -11.56 8.56
C ARG A 19 -9.39 -11.70 8.52
N LEU A 20 -10.09 -11.14 9.51
CA LEU A 20 -11.55 -11.10 9.53
C LEU A 20 -12.10 -10.19 8.42
N MET A 21 -11.44 -9.06 8.17
CA MET A 21 -11.80 -8.10 7.13
C MET A 21 -11.59 -8.73 5.73
N ILE A 22 -10.44 -9.33 5.43
CA ILE A 22 -10.17 -10.03 4.17
C ILE A 22 -11.12 -11.21 3.95
N ASN A 23 -11.40 -12.02 4.97
CA ASN A 23 -12.38 -13.12 4.86
C ASN A 23 -13.80 -12.59 4.59
N LYS A 24 -14.16 -11.42 5.12
CA LYS A 24 -15.44 -10.74 4.84
C LYS A 24 -15.43 -9.99 3.50
N LEU A 25 -14.26 -9.55 3.02
CA LEU A 25 -14.01 -8.83 1.77
C LEU A 25 -13.99 -9.76 0.55
N ASN A 26 -13.48 -10.98 0.69
CA ASN A 26 -13.51 -11.99 -0.37
C ASN A 26 -14.94 -12.49 -0.66
N ARG A 27 -15.87 -12.34 0.29
CA ARG A 27 -17.33 -12.44 0.04
C ARG A 27 -17.93 -11.24 -0.71
N ARG A 28 -17.16 -10.18 -0.95
CA ARG A 28 -17.61 -8.84 -1.37
C ARG A 28 -16.64 -8.24 -2.40
N LYS A 29 -16.73 -8.67 -3.66
CA LYS A 29 -16.41 -7.83 -4.85
C LYS A 29 -16.89 -6.37 -4.68
N LYS A 30 -17.96 -6.17 -3.91
CA LYS A 30 -18.60 -4.92 -3.47
C LYS A 30 -17.74 -3.98 -2.61
N TRP A 31 -16.66 -4.42 -1.96
CA TRP A 31 -15.81 -3.51 -1.17
C TRP A 31 -14.68 -2.87 -1.97
N ARG A 32 -14.23 -3.49 -3.09
CA ARG A 32 -13.23 -2.87 -3.99
C ARG A 32 -13.70 -1.50 -4.52
N SER A 33 -15.01 -1.28 -4.63
CA SER A 33 -15.59 0.00 -5.06
C SER A 33 -15.68 1.06 -3.95
N LEU A 34 -15.54 0.69 -2.66
CA LEU A 34 -15.73 1.60 -1.53
C LEU A 34 -14.43 2.03 -0.84
N ILE A 35 -13.33 1.32 -1.11
CA ILE A 35 -11.97 1.67 -0.62
C ILE A 35 -11.58 3.12 -0.93
N PRO A 36 -11.92 3.72 -2.09
CA PRO A 36 -11.59 5.12 -2.36
C PRO A 36 -12.25 6.14 -1.42
N PHE A 37 -13.34 5.78 -0.72
CA PHE A 37 -14.15 6.70 0.08
C PHE A 37 -13.92 6.57 1.60
N LEU A 38 -13.42 5.43 2.07
CA LEU A 38 -13.31 5.11 3.51
C LEU A 38 -11.96 5.51 4.13
N VAL A 39 -11.13 6.21 3.38
CA VAL A 39 -9.73 6.47 3.74
C VAL A 39 -9.52 7.98 3.92
N PRO A 40 -9.22 8.45 5.15
CA PRO A 40 -8.92 9.86 5.38
C PRO A 40 -7.58 10.19 4.72
N ILE A 41 -7.62 11.06 3.71
CA ILE A 41 -6.43 11.49 2.99
C ILE A 41 -5.75 12.53 3.87
N GLN A 42 -4.62 12.20 4.50
CA GLN A 42 -3.85 13.17 5.28
C GLN A 42 -3.50 14.37 4.38
N GLU A 43 -3.95 15.56 4.78
CA GLU A 43 -3.70 16.84 4.11
C GLU A 43 -2.24 17.27 4.37
N LYS A 44 -1.31 16.70 3.60
CA LYS A 44 -0.14 17.48 3.17
C LYS A 44 -0.59 18.31 1.97
N GLU A 45 -0.12 19.55 1.86
CA GLU A 45 -0.31 20.48 0.73
C GLU A 45 0.26 19.89 -0.57
N PHE A 46 -0.37 18.83 -1.09
CA PHE A 46 -0.21 18.39 -2.46
C PHE A 46 -1.35 18.99 -3.25
N SER A 47 -1.06 19.48 -4.46
CA SER A 47 -2.11 19.84 -5.40
C SER A 47 -3.03 18.62 -5.58
N GLN A 48 -4.33 18.85 -5.74
CA GLN A 48 -5.26 17.76 -6.09
C GLN A 48 -4.84 17.06 -7.39
N GLU A 49 -4.15 17.80 -8.26
CA GLU A 49 -3.55 17.28 -9.49
C GLU A 49 -2.40 16.31 -9.19
N ASP A 50 -1.46 16.65 -8.30
CA ASP A 50 -0.36 15.76 -7.89
C ASP A 50 -0.88 14.46 -7.27
N ARG A 51 -1.95 14.55 -6.47
CA ARG A 51 -2.60 13.39 -5.87
C ARG A 51 -3.23 12.49 -6.92
N LEU A 52 -3.84 13.07 -7.95
CA LEU A 52 -4.42 12.32 -9.07
C LEU A 52 -3.32 11.60 -9.86
N THR A 53 -2.23 12.31 -10.20
CA THR A 53 -1.08 11.76 -10.92
C THR A 53 -0.48 10.56 -10.19
N VAL A 54 -0.22 10.68 -8.89
CA VAL A 54 0.36 9.58 -8.10
C VAL A 54 -0.59 8.38 -8.06
N ARG A 55 -1.90 8.62 -7.93
CA ARG A 55 -2.90 7.55 -7.93
C ARG A 55 -2.98 6.83 -9.27
N GLU A 56 -2.86 7.53 -10.38
CA GLU A 56 -2.84 6.93 -11.70
C GLU A 56 -1.53 6.16 -11.95
N ALA A 57 -0.40 6.73 -11.55
CA ALA A 57 0.90 6.10 -11.67
C ALA A 57 0.96 4.79 -10.86
N ILE A 58 0.44 4.76 -9.63
CA ILE A 58 0.46 3.54 -8.82
C ILE A 58 -0.43 2.43 -9.41
N LEU A 59 -1.51 2.77 -10.11
CA LEU A 59 -2.35 1.79 -10.82
C LEU A 59 -1.63 1.15 -12.02
N LYS A 60 -0.65 1.84 -12.61
CA LYS A 60 0.21 1.34 -13.69
C LYS A 60 1.38 0.46 -13.19
N VAL A 61 1.64 0.42 -11.87
CA VAL A 61 2.62 -0.49 -11.26
C VAL A 61 2.05 -1.92 -11.21
N PRO A 62 2.85 -2.98 -11.54
CA PRO A 62 2.41 -4.37 -11.45
C PRO A 62 1.81 -4.72 -10.07
N GLU A 63 0.76 -5.54 -10.06
CA GLU A 63 -0.05 -5.80 -8.85
C GLU A 63 0.79 -6.27 -7.65
N ASP A 64 1.71 -7.21 -7.89
CA ASP A 64 2.63 -7.74 -6.88
C ASP A 64 3.52 -6.67 -6.23
N GLN A 65 3.98 -5.71 -7.03
CA GLN A 65 4.84 -4.61 -6.58
C GLN A 65 4.01 -3.52 -5.89
N ARG A 66 2.83 -3.22 -6.44
CA ARG A 66 1.87 -2.30 -5.85
C ARG A 66 1.42 -2.76 -4.46
N ALA A 67 1.16 -4.05 -4.28
CA ALA A 67 0.73 -4.60 -2.99
C ALA A 67 1.75 -4.32 -1.88
N VAL A 68 3.05 -4.59 -2.14
CA VAL A 68 4.10 -4.30 -1.15
C VAL A 68 4.31 -2.81 -0.93
N LEU A 69 4.17 -1.96 -1.96
CA LEU A 69 4.25 -0.50 -1.83
C LEU A 69 3.15 0.05 -0.92
N ILE A 70 1.91 -0.39 -1.10
CA ILE A 70 0.77 0.06 -0.29
C ILE A 70 0.96 -0.40 1.15
N LEU A 71 1.28 -1.67 1.38
CA LEU A 71 1.49 -2.18 2.73
C LEU A 71 2.65 -1.45 3.44
N PHE A 72 3.75 -1.18 2.74
CA PHE A 72 4.91 -0.55 3.33
C PHE A 72 4.72 0.95 3.58
N TYR A 73 4.27 1.72 2.59
CA TYR A 73 4.20 3.19 2.68
C TYR A 73 2.87 3.72 3.18
N TYR A 74 1.76 3.00 2.95
CA TYR A 74 0.44 3.47 3.36
C TYR A 74 0.03 2.93 4.73
N HIS A 75 0.48 1.72 5.05
CA HIS A 75 0.17 1.07 6.32
C HIS A 75 1.35 0.99 7.29
N ASP A 76 2.49 1.62 6.95
CA ASP A 76 3.73 1.61 7.74
C ASP A 76 4.16 0.19 8.19
N MET A 77 3.85 -0.82 7.37
CA MET A 77 4.02 -2.22 7.75
C MET A 77 5.50 -2.64 7.59
N PRO A 78 6.11 -3.24 8.62
CA PRO A 78 7.46 -3.79 8.52
C PRO A 78 7.55 -4.88 7.45
N GLN A 79 8.67 -4.95 6.72
CA GLN A 79 8.87 -5.93 5.63
C GLN A 79 8.67 -7.39 6.06
N LYS A 80 8.95 -7.73 7.32
CA LYS A 80 8.70 -9.07 7.88
C LYS A 80 7.21 -9.39 7.98
N GLU A 81 6.40 -8.43 8.43
CA GLU A 81 4.95 -8.59 8.51
C GLU A 81 4.33 -8.65 7.10
N ILE A 82 4.84 -7.86 6.15
CA ILE A 82 4.42 -7.93 4.74
C ILE A 82 4.68 -9.33 4.16
N ALA A 83 5.84 -9.92 4.46
CA ALA A 83 6.19 -11.27 4.02
C ALA A 83 5.20 -12.30 4.55
N GLU A 84 4.80 -12.20 5.82
CA GLU A 84 3.79 -13.07 6.44
C GLU A 84 2.38 -12.85 5.86
N VAL A 85 2.00 -11.61 5.59
CA VAL A 85 0.67 -11.25 5.06
C VAL A 85 0.50 -11.74 3.62
N LEU A 86 1.55 -11.60 2.79
CA LEU A 86 1.52 -11.97 1.38
C LEU A 86 2.00 -13.40 1.10
N ASP A 87 2.41 -14.12 2.14
CA ASP A 87 2.98 -15.47 2.07
C ASP A 87 4.15 -15.57 1.07
N ILE A 88 5.13 -14.68 1.22
CA ILE A 88 6.33 -14.60 0.37
C ILE A 88 7.60 -14.41 1.21
N PRO A 89 8.79 -14.78 0.70
CA PRO A 89 10.05 -14.49 1.38
C PRO A 89 10.26 -12.98 1.61
N VAL A 90 10.87 -12.61 2.74
CA VAL A 90 11.27 -11.20 3.01
C VAL A 90 12.19 -10.65 1.91
N GLY A 91 13.03 -11.49 1.31
CA GLY A 91 13.84 -11.12 0.14
C GLY A 91 12.99 -10.70 -1.07
N THR A 92 11.84 -11.36 -1.27
CA THR A 92 10.87 -11.02 -2.33
C THR A 92 10.13 -9.73 -2.01
N VAL A 93 9.83 -9.44 -0.74
CA VAL A 93 9.29 -8.12 -0.33
C VAL A 93 10.27 -7.01 -0.71
N LYS A 94 11.56 -7.18 -0.39
CA LYS A 94 12.60 -6.21 -0.72
C LYS A 94 12.73 -5.98 -2.22
N SER A 95 12.80 -7.05 -3.01
CA SER A 95 12.92 -6.91 -4.47
C SER A 95 11.67 -6.28 -5.09
N ARG A 96 10.46 -6.68 -4.66
CA ARG A 96 9.20 -6.08 -5.13
C ARG A 96 9.08 -4.60 -4.74
N LEU A 97 9.52 -4.22 -3.54
CA LEU A 97 9.59 -2.81 -3.13
C LEU A 97 10.55 -2.03 -4.03
N TYR A 98 11.76 -2.53 -4.23
CA TYR A 98 12.77 -1.89 -5.08
C TYR A 98 12.25 -1.67 -6.50
N HIS A 99 11.71 -2.72 -7.14
CA HIS A 99 11.18 -2.62 -8.50
C HIS A 99 9.93 -1.75 -8.58
N GLY A 100 9.05 -1.82 -7.57
CA GLY A 100 7.86 -0.99 -7.48
C GLY A 100 8.20 0.50 -7.39
N ILE A 101 9.14 0.88 -6.51
CA ILE A 101 9.60 2.27 -6.38
C ILE A 101 10.23 2.74 -7.69
N LYS A 102 11.10 1.91 -8.30
CA LYS A 102 11.73 2.25 -9.58
C LYS A 102 10.71 2.49 -10.68
N LYS A 103 9.69 1.62 -10.79
CA LYS A 103 8.63 1.76 -11.78
C LYS A 103 7.77 3.01 -11.53
N LEU A 104 7.44 3.27 -10.27
CA LEU A 104 6.66 4.45 -9.89
C LEU A 104 7.40 5.76 -10.25
N LYS A 105 8.71 5.84 -9.98
CA LYS A 105 9.54 6.98 -10.40
C LYS A 105 9.50 7.21 -11.91
N GLN A 106 9.71 6.16 -12.70
CA GLN A 106 9.66 6.25 -14.17
C GLN A 106 8.31 6.75 -14.68
N LEU A 107 7.21 6.29 -14.07
CA LEU A 107 5.86 6.71 -14.47
C LEU A 107 5.59 8.18 -14.16
N LEU A 108 6.12 8.69 -13.04
CA LEU A 108 5.97 10.10 -12.66
C LEU A 108 6.89 11.02 -13.48
N GLU A 109 8.09 10.58 -13.82
CA GLU A 109 9.02 11.33 -14.69
C GLU A 109 8.45 11.49 -16.12
N VAL A 110 7.86 10.43 -16.69
CA VAL A 110 7.22 10.49 -18.02
C VAL A 110 6.05 11.48 -18.02
N ASP A 111 5.22 11.44 -16.99
CA ASP A 111 4.08 12.34 -16.85
C ASP A 111 4.51 13.82 -16.68
N GLU A 112 5.61 14.07 -15.97
CA GLU A 112 6.18 15.41 -15.84
C GLU A 112 6.74 15.93 -17.18
N ILE A 113 7.35 15.06 -17.99
CA ILE A 113 7.85 15.40 -19.33
C ILE A 113 6.68 15.73 -20.27
N GLU A 114 5.60 14.94 -20.25
CA GLU A 114 4.41 15.18 -21.06
C GLU A 114 3.76 16.52 -20.71
N ARG A 115 3.68 16.88 -19.41
CA ARG A 115 3.13 18.17 -18.96
C ARG A 115 3.97 19.39 -19.35
N LYS A 116 5.30 19.26 -19.42
CA LYS A 116 6.19 20.36 -19.86
C LYS A 116 6.24 20.56 -21.38
N SER A 117 5.70 19.60 -22.14
CA SER A 117 5.66 19.65 -23.61
C SER A 117 4.36 20.22 -24.18
N LEU A 118 3.39 20.55 -23.31
CA LEU A 118 2.12 21.23 -23.63
C LEU A 118 2.21 22.72 -23.30
#